data_AF-A0A4Z0IZH0-F1
#
_entry.id   AF-A0A4Z0IZH0-F1
#
_cell.length_a   1.000
_cell.length_b   1.000
_cell.length_c   1.000
_cell.angle_alpha   90.00
_cell.angle_beta   90.00
_cell.angle_gamma   90.00
#
_symmetry.space_group_name_H-M   'P 1'
#
loop_
_entity.id
_entity.type
_entity.pdbx_description
1 polymer ?
#
loop_
_entity_poly.entity_id
_entity_poly.type
_entity_poly.pdbx_seq_one_letter_code
_entity_poly.pdbx_strand_id
1 'polypeptide(L)'
;MKRLLSGLVKKTHRTGGDDERFGTGLWRHNRDRFIRVVDRYYTTALALHEARPSGDSAASGAASARDEVTGAGRDPVDVIVDGTHRLNALVDVVDGITADLHACCPVTGQVVPGPDRNAVGDVPELLTKASSKVGEAVLAASMARTEAPAGRPIDSSAQATARFIADAEELLGRARENLARLGPS
;
A
#
# COMPACT_ATOMS: atom_id res chain seq x y z
N MET A 1 10.00 -10.64 24.76
CA MET A 1 8.88 -10.81 23.80
C MET A 1 9.37 -10.36 22.44
N LYS A 2 9.78 -11.32 21.61
CA LYS A 2 9.13 -11.77 20.35
C LYS A 2 9.20 -10.74 19.21
N ARG A 3 10.18 -11.01 18.33
CA ARG A 3 10.45 -10.48 16.97
C ARG A 3 9.19 -10.00 16.23
N LEU A 4 9.02 -8.68 16.05
CA LEU A 4 7.94 -8.07 15.25
C LEU A 4 8.39 -7.49 13.89
N LEU A 5 9.67 -7.62 13.53
CA LEU A 5 10.21 -7.08 12.26
C LEU A 5 10.77 -8.16 11.32
N SER A 6 10.52 -9.43 11.61
CA SER A 6 11.04 -10.57 10.84
C SER A 6 10.13 -10.88 9.65
N GLY A 7 10.16 -10.01 8.65
CA GLY A 7 9.42 -10.23 7.39
C GLY A 7 9.79 -9.31 6.23
N LEU A 8 10.70 -8.34 6.43
CA LEU A 8 11.11 -7.43 5.38
C LEU A 8 12.10 -8.13 4.43
N VAL A 9 11.58 -8.92 3.50
CA VAL A 9 12.37 -9.43 2.38
C VAL A 9 12.73 -8.23 1.51
N LYS A 10 13.95 -7.73 1.68
CA LYS A 10 14.58 -6.82 0.72
C LYS A 10 14.80 -7.61 -0.56
N LYS A 11 13.78 -7.72 -1.43
CA LYS A 11 13.89 -8.30 -2.77
C LYS A 11 14.86 -7.43 -3.56
N THR A 12 16.11 -7.85 -3.67
CA THR A 12 17.06 -7.30 -4.62
C THR A 12 16.57 -7.67 -6.02
N HIS A 13 15.81 -6.76 -6.62
CA HIS A 13 15.38 -6.84 -8.01
C HIS A 13 16.61 -6.88 -8.92
N ARG A 14 16.90 -8.06 -9.50
CA ARG A 14 17.93 -8.20 -10.54
C ARG A 14 17.37 -7.55 -11.80
N THR A 15 17.98 -6.44 -12.21
CA THR A 15 17.57 -5.63 -13.37
C THR A 15 17.32 -6.47 -14.62
N GLY A 16 18.15 -7.46 -14.94
CA GLY A 16 17.94 -8.32 -16.10
C GLY A 16 16.67 -9.19 -16.05
N GLY A 17 16.26 -9.67 -14.87
CA GLY A 17 15.06 -10.51 -14.72
C GLY A 17 13.76 -9.70 -14.64
N ASP A 18 13.85 -8.47 -14.10
CA ASP A 18 12.72 -7.55 -14.05
C ASP A 18 12.38 -7.00 -15.43
N ASP A 19 13.37 -6.72 -16.27
CA ASP A 19 13.18 -6.27 -17.65
C ASP A 19 12.46 -7.35 -18.49
N GLU A 20 12.84 -8.61 -18.32
CA GLU A 20 12.17 -9.75 -18.98
C GLU A 20 10.75 -9.96 -18.47
N ARG A 21 10.50 -9.73 -17.17
CA ARG A 21 9.21 -9.99 -16.54
C ARG A 21 8.20 -8.86 -16.70
N PHE A 22 8.66 -7.62 -16.74
CA PHE A 22 7.80 -6.43 -16.69
C PHE A 22 8.00 -5.48 -17.88
N GLY A 23 8.98 -5.77 -18.75
CA GLY A 23 9.37 -4.89 -19.83
C GLY A 23 10.08 -3.62 -19.35
N THR A 24 10.21 -2.65 -20.24
CA THR A 24 10.87 -1.36 -19.97
C THR A 24 9.94 -0.15 -20.12
N GLY A 25 8.69 -0.37 -20.54
CA GLY A 25 7.71 0.69 -20.80
C GLY A 25 6.69 0.91 -19.68
N LEU A 26 5.47 1.25 -20.09
CA LEU A 26 4.36 1.66 -19.22
C LEU A 26 4.12 0.75 -18.01
N TRP A 27 4.16 -0.57 -18.19
CA TRP A 27 3.88 -1.56 -17.15
C TRP A 27 4.87 -1.46 -16.00
N ARG A 28 6.16 -1.52 -16.33
CA ARG A 28 7.23 -1.31 -15.36
C ARG A 28 7.14 0.06 -14.70
N HIS A 29 6.84 1.12 -15.46
CA HIS A 29 6.71 2.45 -14.88
C HIS A 29 5.60 2.53 -13.81
N ASN A 30 4.44 1.95 -14.07
CA ASN A 30 3.33 1.93 -13.12
C ASN A 30 3.66 1.08 -11.88
N ARG A 31 4.28 -0.09 -12.09
CA ARG A 31 4.78 -0.94 -11.00
C ARG A 31 5.77 -0.19 -10.10
N ASP A 32 6.80 0.41 -10.68
CA ASP A 32 7.84 1.12 -9.93
C ASP A 32 7.29 2.37 -9.24
N ARG A 33 6.27 3.01 -9.81
CA ARG A 33 5.53 4.09 -9.15
C ARG A 33 4.80 3.57 -7.92
N PHE A 34 4.08 2.46 -8.02
CA PHE A 34 3.37 1.87 -6.88
C PHE A 34 4.33 1.53 -5.74
N ILE A 35 5.42 0.81 -6.04
CA ILE A 35 6.44 0.39 -5.06
C ILE A 35 7.04 1.60 -4.34
N ARG A 36 7.43 2.64 -5.09
CA ARG A 36 7.98 3.87 -4.47
C ARG A 36 7.02 4.52 -3.46
N VAL A 37 5.72 4.47 -3.72
CA VAL A 37 4.73 5.06 -2.80
C VAL A 37 4.50 4.15 -1.59
N VAL A 38 4.56 2.81 -1.76
CA VAL A 38 4.55 1.84 -0.65
C VAL A 38 5.78 2.02 0.26
N ASP A 39 6.97 2.18 -0.31
CA ASP A 39 8.21 2.43 0.46
C ASP A 39 8.12 3.73 1.27
N ARG A 40 7.50 4.77 0.67
CA ARG A 40 7.25 6.03 1.37
C ARG A 40 6.27 5.85 2.52
N TYR A 41 5.21 5.06 2.33
CA TYR A 41 4.28 4.73 3.41
C TYR A 41 4.98 4.02 4.55
N TYR A 42 5.78 2.99 4.25
CA TYR A 42 6.57 2.25 5.22
C TYR A 42 7.46 3.17 6.05
N THR A 43 8.19 4.08 5.38
CA THR A 43 9.07 5.04 6.05
C THR A 43 8.29 5.98 6.98
N THR A 44 7.10 6.43 6.57
CA THR A 44 6.23 7.27 7.40
C THR A 44 5.67 6.51 8.60
N ALA A 45 5.20 5.28 8.41
CA ALA A 45 4.67 4.44 9.48
C ALA A 45 5.75 4.08 10.50
N LEU A 46 6.97 3.77 10.05
CA LEU A 46 8.12 3.51 10.91
C LEU A 46 8.45 4.74 11.77
N ALA A 47 8.53 5.93 11.16
CA ALA A 47 8.81 7.16 11.88
C ALA A 47 7.72 7.51 12.92
N LEU A 48 6.46 7.21 12.62
CA LEU A 48 5.36 7.36 13.58
C LEU A 48 5.50 6.38 14.76
N HIS A 49 5.82 5.11 14.48
CA HIS A 49 6.02 4.09 15.51
C HIS A 49 7.21 4.42 16.43
N GLU A 50 8.33 4.88 15.86
CA GLU A 50 9.53 5.28 16.62
C GLU A 50 9.32 6.53 17.46
N ALA A 51 8.46 7.45 17.03
CA ALA A 51 8.11 8.66 17.79
C ALA A 51 7.20 8.37 18.99
N ARG A 52 6.70 7.14 19.14
CA ARG A 52 5.88 6.73 20.27
C ARG A 52 6.69 6.81 21.56
N PRO A 53 6.24 7.55 22.59
CA PRO A 53 6.95 7.60 23.86
C PRO A 53 7.04 6.18 24.42
N SER A 54 8.26 5.73 24.73
CA SER A 54 8.55 4.38 25.22
C SER A 54 8.01 4.09 26.64
N GLY A 55 7.06 4.91 27.14
CA GLY A 55 6.70 5.04 28.55
C GLY A 55 5.39 4.38 29.01
N ASP A 56 4.48 3.98 28.11
CA ASP A 56 3.15 3.51 28.55
C ASP A 56 3.09 2.01 28.93
N SER A 57 4.21 1.29 28.90
CA SER A 57 4.27 -0.10 29.42
C SER A 57 4.47 -0.19 30.94
N ALA A 58 4.46 0.92 31.69
CA ALA A 58 4.69 0.89 33.15
C ALA A 58 3.75 1.78 34.00
N ALA A 59 2.63 2.27 33.47
CA ALA A 59 1.69 3.09 34.25
C ALA A 59 0.21 2.71 34.02
N SER A 60 -0.12 1.43 34.17
CA SER A 60 -1.50 1.01 34.45
C SER A 60 -1.59 0.47 35.87
N GLY A 61 -1.36 1.39 36.82
CA GLY A 61 -1.56 1.19 38.24
C GLY A 61 -2.36 2.37 38.78
N ALA A 62 -3.68 2.19 38.84
CA ALA A 62 -4.66 3.05 39.50
C ALA A 62 -4.93 4.45 38.89
N ALA A 63 -6.04 4.56 38.14
CA ALA A 63 -7.15 5.43 38.55
C ALA A 63 -8.40 5.24 37.66
N SER A 64 -9.48 4.83 38.33
CA SER A 64 -10.89 5.13 38.05
C SER A 64 -11.60 4.48 36.87
N ALA A 65 -12.47 3.53 37.24
CA ALA A 65 -13.64 3.11 36.51
C ALA A 65 -14.54 4.29 36.12
N ARG A 66 -14.91 4.35 34.84
CA ARG A 66 -16.22 4.78 34.31
C ARG A 66 -16.33 4.38 32.83
N ASP A 67 -17.41 3.65 32.54
CA ASP A 67 -17.94 3.21 31.24
C ASP A 67 -17.16 2.17 30.41
N GLU A 68 -17.58 0.91 30.57
CA GLU A 68 -17.55 -0.08 29.51
C GLU A 68 -18.67 0.18 28.48
N VAL A 69 -18.33 -0.08 27.21
CA VAL A 69 -19.16 -0.54 26.06
C VAL A 69 -19.00 0.36 24.83
N THR A 70 -17.94 0.11 24.03
CA THR A 70 -18.01 -0.31 22.61
C THR A 70 -16.59 -0.43 22.02
N GLY A 71 -16.06 -1.65 21.96
CA GLY A 71 -14.84 -2.00 21.23
C GLY A 71 -13.54 -1.54 21.91
N ALA A 72 -12.64 -2.47 22.22
CA ALA A 72 -11.25 -2.12 22.49
C ALA A 72 -10.69 -1.48 21.21
N GLY A 73 -10.73 -0.14 21.13
CA GLY A 73 -10.26 0.62 19.99
C GLY A 73 -8.80 0.28 19.74
N ARG A 74 -8.48 -0.26 18.56
CA ARG A 74 -7.10 -0.52 18.15
C ARG A 74 -6.35 0.81 18.18
N ASP A 75 -5.15 0.82 18.72
CA ASP A 75 -4.31 2.01 18.74
C ASP A 75 -4.18 2.58 17.31
N PRO A 76 -4.44 3.87 17.09
CA PRO A 76 -4.36 4.48 15.77
C PRO A 76 -2.96 4.39 15.15
N VAL A 77 -1.89 4.33 15.96
CA VAL A 77 -0.52 4.06 15.47
C VAL A 77 -0.43 2.63 14.95
N ASP A 78 -0.98 1.66 15.68
CA ASP A 78 -0.98 0.25 15.25
C ASP A 78 -1.75 0.09 13.93
N VAL A 79 -2.90 0.75 13.77
CA VAL A 79 -3.67 0.77 12.51
C VAL A 79 -2.80 1.21 11.31
N ILE A 80 -1.97 2.24 11.49
CA ILE A 80 -1.07 2.73 10.44
C ILE A 80 0.10 1.76 10.20
N VAL A 81 0.67 1.18 11.26
CA VAL A 81 1.74 0.18 11.15
C VAL A 81 1.24 -1.08 10.45
N ASP A 82 0.06 -1.57 10.78
CA ASP A 82 -0.57 -2.74 10.14
C ASP A 82 -0.86 -2.50 8.65
N GLY A 83 -1.08 -1.25 8.27
CA GLY A 83 -1.19 -0.82 6.87
C GLY A 83 0.04 -1.18 6.03
N THR A 84 1.23 -1.26 6.64
CA THR A 84 2.46 -1.64 5.94
C THR A 84 2.41 -3.09 5.43
N HIS A 85 1.87 -4.01 6.23
CA HIS A 85 1.71 -5.41 5.84
C HIS A 85 0.71 -5.56 4.69
N ARG A 86 -0.40 -4.84 4.75
CA ARG A 86 -1.42 -4.82 3.69
C ARG A 86 -0.85 -4.30 2.38
N LEU A 87 -0.17 -3.15 2.41
CA LEU A 87 0.43 -2.55 1.23
C LEU A 87 1.57 -3.40 0.64
N ASN A 88 2.36 -4.07 1.48
CA ASN A 88 3.40 -4.98 1.01
C ASN A 88 2.80 -6.21 0.29
N ALA A 89 1.67 -6.73 0.77
CA ALA A 89 0.95 -7.81 0.07
C ALA A 89 0.45 -7.37 -1.31
N LEU A 90 0.10 -6.09 -1.50
CA LEU A 90 -0.30 -5.56 -2.80
C LEU A 90 0.85 -5.45 -3.80
N VAL A 91 2.11 -5.40 -3.35
CA VAL A 91 3.27 -5.41 -4.27
C VAL A 91 3.27 -6.70 -5.10
N ASP A 92 3.01 -7.86 -4.48
CA ASP A 92 2.95 -9.13 -5.20
C ASP A 92 1.74 -9.18 -6.18
N VAL A 93 0.64 -8.49 -5.85
CA VAL A 93 -0.53 -8.35 -6.75
C VAL A 93 -0.19 -7.50 -7.97
N VAL A 94 0.46 -6.35 -7.77
CA VAL A 94 0.90 -5.47 -8.85
C VAL A 94 1.95 -6.17 -9.72
N ASP A 95 2.88 -6.91 -9.13
CA ASP A 95 3.83 -7.78 -9.83
C ASP A 95 3.10 -8.77 -10.77
N GLY A 96 2.06 -9.46 -10.28
CA GLY A 96 1.27 -10.38 -11.08
C GLY A 96 0.60 -9.69 -12.26
N ILE A 97 -0.16 -8.62 -12.00
CA ILE A 97 -0.87 -7.86 -13.05
C ILE A 97 0.11 -7.33 -14.09
N THR A 98 1.27 -6.80 -13.65
CA THR A 98 2.29 -6.23 -14.54
C THR A 98 2.91 -7.31 -15.44
N ALA A 99 3.19 -8.49 -14.88
CA ALA A 99 3.71 -9.61 -15.64
C ALA A 99 2.71 -10.12 -16.68
N ASP A 100 1.43 -10.26 -16.30
CA ASP A 100 0.36 -10.69 -17.19
C ASP A 100 0.15 -9.69 -18.34
N LEU A 101 0.16 -8.39 -18.04
CA LEU A 101 0.10 -7.32 -19.04
C LEU A 101 1.30 -7.35 -19.99
N HIS A 102 2.51 -7.58 -19.47
CA HIS A 102 3.70 -7.64 -20.32
C HIS A 102 3.68 -8.86 -21.23
N ALA A 103 3.21 -10.00 -20.73
CA ALA A 103 3.09 -11.23 -21.50
C ALA A 103 2.03 -11.13 -22.61
N CYS A 104 0.89 -10.46 -22.36
CA CYS A 104 -0.17 -10.33 -23.36
C CYS A 104 0.05 -9.17 -24.35
N CYS A 105 0.58 -8.04 -23.87
CA CYS A 105 0.76 -6.82 -24.62
C CYS A 105 2.08 -6.15 -24.20
N PRO A 106 3.22 -6.54 -24.79
CA PRO A 106 4.50 -5.92 -24.45
C PRO A 106 4.54 -4.47 -24.96
N VAL A 107 4.60 -3.52 -24.03
CA VAL A 107 4.70 -2.08 -24.34
C VAL A 107 6.08 -1.56 -23.96
N THR A 108 6.78 -0.97 -24.94
CA THR A 108 8.08 -0.29 -24.73
C THR A 108 7.92 1.23 -24.53
N GLY A 109 6.81 1.80 -25.00
CA GLY A 109 6.45 3.21 -24.83
C GLY A 109 5.74 3.51 -23.50
N GLN A 110 5.27 4.75 -23.35
CA GLN A 110 4.49 5.20 -22.20
C GLN A 110 2.97 5.16 -22.43
N VAL A 111 2.53 4.66 -23.58
CA VAL A 111 1.13 4.61 -23.98
C VAL A 111 0.86 3.26 -24.63
N VAL A 112 -0.30 2.68 -24.34
CA VAL A 112 -0.79 1.48 -25.01
C VAL A 112 -1.15 1.81 -26.46
N PRO A 113 -0.55 1.12 -27.45
CA PRO A 113 -0.90 1.28 -28.85
C PRO A 113 -2.41 1.08 -29.09
N GLY A 114 -2.98 1.84 -30.03
CA GLY A 114 -4.43 1.81 -30.31
C GLY A 114 -5.03 0.40 -30.48
N PRO A 115 -4.42 -0.48 -31.29
CA PRO A 115 -4.92 -1.84 -31.50
C PRO A 115 -4.99 -2.69 -30.22
N ASP A 116 -4.13 -2.42 -29.24
CA ASP A 116 -3.99 -3.25 -28.04
C ASP A 116 -4.83 -2.75 -26.86
N ARG A 117 -5.47 -1.58 -26.98
CA ARG A 117 -6.27 -0.99 -25.88
C ARG A 117 -7.42 -1.89 -25.45
N ASN A 118 -8.03 -2.61 -26.39
CA ASN A 118 -9.12 -3.54 -26.08
C ASN A 118 -8.63 -4.76 -25.29
N ALA A 119 -7.37 -5.18 -25.49
CA ALA A 119 -6.79 -6.34 -24.81
C ALA A 119 -6.46 -6.06 -23.33
N VAL A 120 -6.23 -4.79 -22.98
CA VAL A 120 -5.87 -4.39 -21.60
C VAL A 120 -6.98 -3.63 -20.88
N GLY A 121 -7.98 -3.12 -21.61
CA GLY A 121 -9.10 -2.35 -21.06
C GLY A 121 -8.65 -1.21 -20.15
N ASP A 122 -9.34 -1.04 -19.02
CA ASP A 122 -9.08 0.03 -18.04
C ASP A 122 -7.99 -0.33 -17.01
N VAL A 123 -7.33 -1.49 -17.14
CA VAL A 123 -6.31 -1.95 -16.19
C VAL A 123 -5.21 -0.90 -15.94
N PRO A 124 -4.66 -0.21 -16.96
CA PRO A 124 -3.62 0.81 -16.73
C PRO A 124 -4.11 1.99 -15.88
N GLU A 125 -5.38 2.38 -16.06
CA GLU A 125 -6.01 3.45 -15.29
C GLU A 125 -6.23 3.01 -13.84
N LEU A 126 -6.68 1.77 -13.62
CA LEU A 126 -6.87 1.20 -12.29
C LEU A 126 -5.55 1.11 -11.50
N LEU A 127 -4.45 0.68 -12.15
CA LEU A 127 -3.11 0.66 -11.53
C LEU A 127 -2.65 2.07 -11.12
N THR A 128 -2.91 3.07 -11.97
CA THR A 128 -2.59 4.47 -11.69
C THR A 128 -3.41 4.99 -10.50
N LYS A 129 -4.72 4.72 -10.49
CA LYS A 129 -5.62 5.11 -9.39
C LYS A 129 -5.22 4.43 -8.07
N ALA A 130 -4.86 3.14 -8.11
CA ALA A 130 -4.40 2.41 -6.93
C ALA A 130 -3.14 3.06 -6.35
N SER A 131 -2.16 3.41 -7.20
CA SER A 131 -0.96 4.15 -6.78
C SER A 131 -1.29 5.50 -6.13
N SER A 132 -2.26 6.23 -6.68
CA SER A 132 -2.73 7.49 -6.10
C SER A 132 -3.39 7.30 -4.74
N LYS A 133 -4.15 6.22 -4.55
CA LYS A 133 -4.76 5.86 -3.25
C LYS A 133 -3.73 5.52 -2.18
N VAL A 134 -2.67 4.79 -2.53
CA VAL A 134 -1.53 4.62 -1.60
C VAL A 134 -0.90 5.98 -1.29
N GLY A 135 -0.82 6.89 -2.25
CA GLY A 135 -0.35 8.26 -2.03
C GLY A 135 -1.21 9.04 -1.03
N GLU A 136 -2.53 8.93 -1.12
CA GLU A 136 -3.48 9.50 -0.16
C GLU A 136 -3.29 8.89 1.24
N ALA A 137 -3.05 7.58 1.34
CA ALA A 137 -2.71 6.91 2.60
C ALA A 137 -1.40 7.44 3.21
N VAL A 138 -0.38 7.71 2.39
CA VAL A 138 0.88 8.33 2.85
C VAL A 138 0.63 9.72 3.43
N LEU A 139 -0.21 10.54 2.78
CA LEU A 139 -0.53 11.88 3.26
C LEU A 139 -1.25 11.82 4.60
N ALA A 140 -2.25 10.95 4.74
CA ALA A 140 -2.97 10.74 5.99
C ALA A 140 -2.04 10.26 7.13
N ALA A 141 -1.16 9.29 6.87
CA ALA A 141 -0.16 8.84 7.84
C ALA A 141 0.84 9.95 8.21
N SER A 142 1.17 10.84 7.26
CA SER A 142 2.06 11.99 7.51
C SER A 142 1.40 13.05 8.40
N MET A 143 0.09 13.22 8.30
CA MET A 143 -0.69 14.05 9.22
C MET A 143 -0.62 13.49 10.63
N ALA A 144 -0.87 12.18 10.81
CA ALA A 144 -0.74 11.52 12.11
C ALA A 144 0.67 11.71 12.72
N ARG A 145 1.72 11.60 11.90
CA ARG A 145 3.12 11.85 12.33
C ARG A 145 3.36 13.28 12.83
N THR A 146 2.61 14.25 12.34
CA THR A 146 2.72 15.65 12.77
C THR A 146 1.83 15.93 14.00
N GLU A 147 0.67 15.30 14.04
CA GLU A 147 -0.36 15.48 15.07
C GLU A 147 -0.01 14.78 16.40
N ALA A 148 0.53 13.56 16.35
CA ALA A 148 0.83 12.77 17.53
C ALA A 148 1.85 13.44 18.47
N PRO A 149 3.02 13.95 18.01
CA PRO A 149 3.94 14.70 18.87
C PRO A 149 3.36 16.01 19.40
N ALA A 150 2.37 16.58 18.73
CA ALA A 150 1.66 17.79 19.15
C ALA A 150 0.51 17.50 20.13
N GLY A 151 0.32 16.23 20.56
CA GLY A 151 -0.76 15.83 21.45
C GLY A 151 -2.15 15.93 20.84
N ARG A 152 -2.26 15.99 19.50
CA ARG A 152 -3.54 16.04 18.79
C ARG A 152 -4.05 14.62 18.52
N PRO A 153 -5.38 14.41 18.53
CA PRO A 153 -5.95 13.11 18.20
C PRO A 153 -5.63 12.75 16.74
N ILE A 154 -5.29 11.47 16.51
CA ILE A 154 -4.88 10.96 15.19
C ILE A 154 -5.84 9.91 14.62
N ASP A 155 -6.98 9.67 15.27
CA ASP A 155 -7.97 8.66 14.88
C ASP A 155 -8.50 8.87 13.46
N SER A 156 -8.77 10.13 13.09
CA SER A 156 -9.23 10.49 11.74
C SER A 156 -8.16 10.19 10.69
N SER A 157 -6.91 10.51 10.97
CA SER A 157 -5.75 10.25 10.12
C SER A 157 -5.52 8.73 9.95
N ALA A 158 -5.65 7.94 11.03
CA ALA A 158 -5.57 6.48 10.98
C ALA A 158 -6.74 5.85 10.21
N GLN A 159 -7.97 6.33 10.42
CA GLN A 159 -9.15 5.86 9.70
C GLN A 159 -9.07 6.16 8.20
N ALA A 160 -8.67 7.38 7.84
CA ALA A 160 -8.46 7.79 6.45
C ALA A 160 -7.39 6.91 5.78
N THR A 161 -6.29 6.66 6.49
CA THR A 161 -5.23 5.74 6.03
C THR A 161 -5.78 4.35 5.73
N ALA A 162 -6.52 3.74 6.66
CA ALA A 162 -7.10 2.42 6.47
C ALA A 162 -8.08 2.35 5.29
N ARG A 163 -8.88 3.41 5.10
CA ARG A 163 -9.82 3.55 3.97
C ARG A 163 -9.08 3.64 2.63
N PHE A 164 -8.06 4.48 2.51
CA PHE A 164 -7.32 4.63 1.25
C PHE A 164 -6.57 3.35 0.87
N ILE A 165 -6.08 2.58 1.85
CA ILE A 165 -5.53 1.24 1.57
C ILE A 165 -6.61 0.29 1.06
N ALA A 166 -7.81 0.28 1.66
CA ALA A 166 -8.93 -0.53 1.16
C ALA A 166 -9.36 -0.13 -0.26
N ASP A 167 -9.43 1.17 -0.56
CA ASP A 167 -9.71 1.65 -1.92
C ASP A 167 -8.65 1.14 -2.93
N ALA A 168 -7.36 1.11 -2.53
CA ALA A 168 -6.30 0.57 -3.38
C ALA A 168 -6.43 -0.95 -3.60
N GLU A 169 -6.78 -1.70 -2.55
CA GLU A 169 -7.08 -3.14 -2.63
C GLU A 169 -8.22 -3.42 -3.61
N GLU A 170 -9.31 -2.65 -3.53
CA GLU A 170 -10.46 -2.79 -4.43
C GLU A 170 -10.08 -2.52 -5.89
N LEU A 171 -9.33 -1.44 -6.14
CA LEU A 171 -8.89 -1.07 -7.49
C LEU A 171 -8.00 -2.16 -8.12
N LEU A 172 -7.10 -2.76 -7.33
CA LEU A 172 -6.25 -3.87 -7.79
C LEU A 172 -7.04 -5.17 -7.97
N GLY A 173 -8.03 -5.44 -7.12
CA GLY A 173 -8.97 -6.54 -7.30
C GLY A 173 -9.71 -6.43 -8.62
N ARG A 174 -10.29 -5.27 -8.91
CA ARG A 174 -10.96 -4.96 -10.18
C ARG A 174 -10.03 -5.05 -11.39
N ALA A 175 -8.78 -4.59 -11.25
CA ALA A 175 -7.78 -4.69 -12.31
C ALA A 175 -7.51 -6.15 -12.69
N ARG A 176 -7.33 -7.01 -11.68
CA ARG A 176 -7.12 -8.46 -11.87
C ARG A 176 -8.34 -9.13 -12.50
N GLU A 177 -9.54 -8.82 -12.03
CA GLU A 177 -10.79 -9.34 -12.59
C GLU A 177 -10.99 -8.92 -14.05
N ASN A 178 -10.71 -7.65 -14.37
CA ASN A 178 -10.77 -7.14 -15.74
C ASN A 178 -9.81 -7.90 -16.65
N LEU A 179 -8.55 -8.07 -16.21
CA LEU A 179 -7.55 -8.75 -17.01
C LEU A 179 -7.90 -10.23 -17.22
N ALA A 180 -8.41 -10.91 -16.20
CA ALA A 180 -8.87 -12.29 -16.31
C ALA A 180 -10.06 -12.46 -17.28
N ARG A 181 -10.96 -11.47 -17.37
CA ARG A 181 -12.07 -11.46 -18.35
C ARG A 181 -11.60 -11.20 -19.78
N LEU A 182 -10.47 -10.55 -19.96
CA LEU A 182 -9.89 -10.21 -21.28
C LEU A 182 -8.90 -11.29 -21.78
N GLY A 183 -8.49 -12.22 -20.92
CA GLY A 183 -7.68 -13.38 -21.30
C GLY A 183 -8.42 -14.33 -22.25
N PRO A 184 -7.69 -15.10 -23.09
CA PRO A 184 -8.29 -15.88 -24.17
C PRO A 184 -9.21 -17.00 -23.65
N SER A 185 -10.44 -17.05 -24.18
CA SER A 185 -11.22 -18.29 -24.29
C SER A 185 -10.56 -19.29 -25.23
#